data_AF-A0A0H3WX57-F1
#
_entry.id   AF-A0A0H3WX57-F1
#
_cell.length_a   1.000
_cell.length_b   1.000
_cell.length_c   1.000
_cell.angle_alpha   90.00
_cell.angle_beta   90.00
_cell.angle_gamma   90.00
#
_symmetry.space_group_name_H-M   'P 1'
#
loop_
_entity.id
_entity.type
_entity.pdbx_description
1 polymer ?
#
loop_
_entity_poly.entity_id
_entity_poly.type
_entity_poly.pdbx_seq_one_letter_code
_entity_poly.pdbx_strand_id
1 'polypeptide(L)'
;MLANARRRMWRRTRAMPRAPYTPIVNTIAFDYAATGAISVERIANRDEDGRFLHLLPSGWESLDVTSYPAPELLPRFEDAGNLYIGIDGDDLGDTLTLLFQLREDSRPVAAVAEAARDEAHPAGLRWSYLSGNVWKPLSRRDILTDGTHGLMTSGIVTLRVPADIGNGNSVMPDGLYWLRVSADRDMEKYCSLYAVHAQAVQVRRGDDVPPSAPMVLPAGAITRARRPLPGILSVTQPLPSCGGRAQETREQMRTRVSERLRHKQRAVTPADFESLILEAFPEVYKVKCFANLTTKHGPHDCVRPGQALIVPLPYWPVGRDGEQMPMLDGNVVRQIAEFVNTLSSPWAGISVENPVYERIQVRCKVRFTERAGNGHYLELLNDAISRFLTPWQDSEGYRTHFGWCIRQHDIEAFIGALPYVQYVSGFSMLRIASVTAAETGPGGAHPGATGMQTFTLFDTARQPGGAAGPQTDILPLYPWSIAIPAAHHAIEAVDDDRDYEGVPTTLSQLEIGTTFIISDDDHEWKTDRPA
;
A
#
# COMPACT_ATOMS: atom_id res chain seq x y z
N MET A 1 5.72 20.76 -109.87
CA MET A 1 4.85 19.65 -110.27
C MET A 1 5.56 18.33 -110.00
N LEU A 2 4.76 17.36 -109.58
CA LEU A 2 5.11 16.04 -109.06
C LEU A 2 5.80 15.11 -110.07
N ALA A 3 6.65 14.25 -109.49
CA ALA A 3 6.73 12.81 -109.71
C ALA A 3 7.80 12.18 -110.62
N ASN A 4 8.27 11.05 -110.07
CA ASN A 4 8.61 9.76 -110.69
C ASN A 4 10.02 9.53 -111.24
N ALA A 5 10.58 8.32 -111.18
CA ALA A 5 10.53 7.21 -110.23
C ALA A 5 11.61 6.21 -110.68
N ARG A 6 12.41 5.75 -109.71
CA ARG A 6 13.27 4.55 -109.62
C ARG A 6 13.29 3.52 -110.77
N ARG A 7 14.49 2.98 -111.04
CA ARG A 7 14.70 1.53 -111.20
C ARG A 7 15.87 1.03 -110.34
N ARG A 8 15.64 -0.08 -109.64
CA ARG A 8 16.56 -0.82 -108.75
C ARG A 8 17.24 -1.95 -109.54
N MET A 9 18.51 -2.23 -109.27
CA MET A 9 19.16 -3.52 -109.59
C MET A 9 19.73 -4.15 -108.32
N TRP A 10 19.55 -5.46 -108.21
CA TRP A 10 19.81 -6.32 -107.05
C TRP A 10 21.32 -6.58 -106.83
N ARG A 11 21.78 -6.58 -105.58
CA ARG A 11 23.14 -7.02 -105.18
C ARG A 11 23.07 -8.36 -104.45
N ARG A 12 23.91 -9.31 -104.90
CA ARG A 12 24.13 -10.63 -104.28
C ARG A 12 24.68 -10.50 -102.86
N THR A 13 24.08 -11.23 -101.93
CA THR A 13 24.37 -11.30 -100.50
C THR A 13 25.65 -12.09 -100.23
N ARG A 14 26.65 -11.46 -99.59
CA ARG A 14 27.79 -12.15 -98.97
C ARG A 14 27.37 -12.69 -97.59
N ALA A 15 27.81 -13.90 -97.25
CA ALA A 15 27.52 -14.53 -95.97
C ALA A 15 28.11 -13.72 -94.80
N MET A 16 27.31 -13.48 -93.77
CA MET A 16 27.69 -12.65 -92.62
C MET A 16 28.74 -13.34 -91.72
N PRO A 17 29.64 -12.58 -91.07
CA PRO A 17 30.56 -13.12 -90.08
C PRO A 17 29.81 -13.72 -88.88
N ARG A 18 30.41 -14.74 -88.24
CA ARG A 18 29.84 -15.33 -87.02
C ARG A 18 29.73 -14.28 -85.92
N ALA A 19 28.61 -14.30 -85.20
CA ALA A 19 28.35 -13.38 -84.10
C ALA A 19 29.42 -13.54 -82.98
N PRO A 20 29.79 -12.45 -82.31
CA PRO A 20 30.82 -12.47 -81.26
C PRO A 20 30.37 -13.32 -80.06
N TYR A 21 31.33 -14.02 -79.46
CA TYR A 21 31.12 -14.88 -78.29
C TYR A 21 30.66 -14.05 -77.08
N THR A 22 29.54 -14.44 -76.47
CA THR A 22 29.00 -13.82 -75.25
C THR A 22 29.21 -14.80 -74.09
N PRO A 23 30.12 -14.54 -73.14
CA PRO A 23 30.32 -15.44 -72.00
C PRO A 23 29.06 -15.45 -71.12
N ILE A 24 28.62 -16.64 -70.72
CA ILE A 24 27.51 -16.84 -69.80
C ILE A 24 28.10 -17.07 -68.41
N VAL A 25 27.84 -16.16 -67.47
CA VAL A 25 28.23 -16.32 -66.07
C VAL A 25 27.15 -17.14 -65.38
N ASN A 26 27.47 -18.36 -64.95
CA ASN A 26 26.48 -19.25 -64.34
C ASN A 26 26.09 -18.83 -62.92
N THR A 27 27.02 -18.29 -62.14
CA THR A 27 26.77 -17.86 -60.75
C THR A 27 27.78 -16.79 -60.36
N ILE A 28 27.28 -15.73 -59.72
CA ILE A 28 28.11 -14.73 -59.03
C ILE A 28 27.65 -14.76 -57.58
N ALA A 29 28.59 -14.97 -56.64
CA ALA A 29 28.34 -14.87 -55.21
C ALA A 29 29.28 -13.83 -54.62
N PHE A 30 28.76 -13.06 -53.66
CA PHE A 30 29.51 -12.06 -52.90
C PHE A 30 29.11 -12.18 -51.45
N ASP A 31 30.10 -12.21 -50.56
CA ASP A 31 29.90 -12.07 -49.13
C ASP A 31 30.03 -10.59 -48.77
N TYR A 32 29.03 -10.06 -48.05
CA TYR A 32 29.00 -8.67 -47.62
C TYR A 32 28.79 -8.60 -46.12
N ALA A 33 29.61 -7.80 -45.45
CA ALA A 33 29.46 -7.45 -44.04
C ALA A 33 29.38 -5.92 -43.91
N ALA A 34 28.31 -5.43 -43.30
CA ALA A 34 28.13 -4.02 -42.95
C ALA A 34 28.25 -3.85 -41.44
N THR A 35 28.91 -2.78 -41.00
CA THR A 35 28.96 -2.36 -39.61
C THR A 35 28.57 -0.89 -39.53
N GLY A 36 27.53 -0.58 -38.75
CA GLY A 36 27.11 0.79 -38.47
C GLY A 36 27.24 1.10 -36.98
N ALA A 37 27.52 2.36 -36.64
CA ALA A 37 27.55 2.84 -35.27
C ALA A 37 26.51 3.96 -35.12
N ILE A 38 25.54 3.77 -34.22
CA ILE A 38 24.53 4.78 -33.89
C ILE A 38 24.99 5.50 -32.63
N SER A 39 25.18 6.82 -32.71
CA SER A 39 25.50 7.64 -31.53
C SER A 39 24.21 8.20 -30.95
N VAL A 40 23.93 7.89 -29.68
CA VAL A 40 22.73 8.33 -28.96
C VAL A 40 22.68 9.87 -28.83
N GLU A 41 23.83 10.54 -28.80
CA GLU A 41 23.93 12.00 -28.70
C GLU A 41 23.54 12.74 -30.00
N ARG A 42 23.42 12.02 -31.13
CA ARG A 42 23.21 12.60 -32.48
C ARG A 42 22.24 11.76 -33.32
N ILE A 43 21.09 11.38 -32.76
CA ILE A 43 20.06 10.60 -33.45
C ILE A 43 19.35 11.48 -34.49
N ALA A 44 19.97 11.69 -35.66
CA ALA A 44 19.28 12.30 -36.79
C ALA A 44 18.28 11.29 -37.37
N ASN A 45 16.98 11.50 -37.18
CA ASN A 45 15.93 10.70 -37.83
C ASN A 45 15.89 10.95 -39.34
N ARG A 46 16.90 10.47 -40.06
CA ARG A 46 16.88 10.31 -41.51
C ARG A 46 16.74 8.83 -41.81
N ASP A 47 15.92 8.48 -42.80
CA ASP A 47 15.66 7.08 -43.18
C ASP A 47 16.92 6.28 -43.56
N GLU A 48 18.05 6.95 -43.78
CA GLU A 48 19.30 6.37 -44.24
C GLU A 48 20.24 5.89 -43.10
N ASP A 49 20.07 6.33 -41.85
CA ASP A 49 21.07 6.13 -40.77
C ASP A 49 20.61 5.21 -39.61
N GLY A 50 19.47 4.53 -39.77
CA GLY A 50 18.90 3.66 -38.73
C GLY A 50 18.12 4.45 -37.66
N ARG A 51 17.06 3.85 -37.11
CA ARG A 51 16.19 4.49 -36.10
C ARG A 51 16.46 3.92 -34.72
N PHE A 52 16.50 4.80 -33.72
CA PHE A 52 16.62 4.41 -32.33
C PHE A 52 15.25 4.47 -31.66
N LEU A 53 14.80 3.33 -31.14
CA LEU A 53 13.48 3.16 -30.55
C LEU A 53 13.63 2.78 -29.07
N HIS A 54 12.89 3.46 -28.21
CA HIS A 54 12.66 2.98 -26.85
C HIS A 54 11.45 2.06 -26.83
N LEU A 55 11.68 0.83 -26.37
CA LEU A 55 10.60 -0.11 -26.07
C LEU A 55 10.12 0.16 -24.65
N LEU A 56 8.84 0.51 -24.54
CA LEU A 56 8.15 0.73 -23.28
C LEU A 56 7.27 -0.47 -22.97
N PRO A 57 6.82 -0.66 -21.71
CA PRO A 57 5.99 -1.80 -21.33
C PRO A 57 4.73 -1.99 -22.20
N SER A 58 4.16 -0.89 -22.71
CA SER A 58 2.88 -0.87 -23.42
C SER A 58 2.98 -0.36 -24.86
N GLY A 59 4.18 -0.06 -25.35
CA GLY A 59 4.34 0.61 -26.64
C GLY A 59 5.79 0.96 -26.96
N TRP A 60 5.99 1.93 -27.83
CA TRP A 60 7.32 2.36 -28.27
C TRP A 60 7.36 3.84 -28.62
N GLU A 61 8.54 4.41 -28.48
CA GLU A 61 8.83 5.80 -28.82
C GLU A 61 10.04 5.86 -29.75
N SER A 62 9.96 6.71 -30.77
CA SER A 62 11.11 7.05 -31.61
C SER A 62 11.75 8.32 -31.07
N LEU A 63 13.03 8.26 -30.72
CA LEU A 63 13.77 9.42 -30.25
C LEU A 63 14.24 10.25 -31.45
N ASP A 64 14.23 11.59 -31.31
CA ASP A 64 14.79 12.52 -32.29
C ASP A 64 15.78 13.48 -31.62
N VAL A 65 16.66 14.15 -32.37
CA VAL A 65 17.62 15.14 -31.83
C VAL A 65 16.91 16.28 -31.06
N THR A 66 15.63 16.50 -31.35
CA THR A 66 14.78 17.52 -30.73
C THR A 66 14.03 17.03 -29.49
N SER A 67 14.11 15.75 -29.14
CA SER A 67 13.52 15.20 -27.92
C SER A 67 14.27 15.76 -26.71
N TYR A 68 13.55 16.46 -25.83
CA TYR A 68 14.06 16.96 -24.55
C TYR A 68 13.34 16.26 -23.39
N PRO A 69 14.06 15.75 -22.37
CA PRO A 69 15.52 15.77 -22.18
C PRO A 69 16.28 14.91 -23.21
N ALA A 70 17.60 15.10 -23.27
CA ALA A 70 18.46 14.41 -24.23
C ALA A 70 18.23 12.88 -24.18
N PRO A 71 18.15 12.20 -25.34
CA PRO A 71 17.88 10.77 -25.38
C PRO A 71 18.96 10.01 -24.61
N GLU A 72 18.55 9.22 -23.62
CA GLU A 72 19.42 8.27 -22.93
C GLU A 72 19.36 6.89 -23.62
N LEU A 73 20.29 6.00 -23.28
CA LEU A 73 20.32 4.65 -23.88
C LEU A 73 19.12 3.79 -23.47
N LEU A 74 18.60 4.00 -22.26
CA LEU A 74 17.47 3.27 -21.69
C LEU A 74 16.35 4.25 -21.32
N PRO A 75 15.07 3.84 -21.44
CA PRO A 75 13.96 4.65 -20.95
C PRO A 75 14.06 4.81 -19.44
N ARG A 76 13.93 6.05 -18.95
CA ARG A 76 13.93 6.36 -17.52
C ARG A 76 12.51 6.49 -16.99
N PHE A 77 12.26 5.80 -15.88
CA PHE A 77 11.04 5.94 -15.09
C PHE A 77 11.45 6.57 -13.75
N GLU A 78 11.13 7.85 -13.58
CA GLU A 78 11.52 8.60 -12.35
C GLU A 78 10.60 8.30 -11.17
N ASP A 79 9.36 7.91 -11.45
CA ASP A 79 8.32 7.63 -10.46
C ASP A 79 8.39 6.19 -9.96
N ALA A 80 8.30 5.99 -8.65
CA ALA A 80 8.25 4.67 -8.02
C ALA A 80 6.97 3.90 -8.38
N GLY A 81 5.84 4.59 -8.59
CA GLY A 81 4.56 3.98 -8.96
C GLY A 81 3.82 4.78 -10.04
N ASN A 82 3.26 4.07 -11.02
CA ASN A 82 2.50 4.66 -12.13
C ASN A 82 1.20 3.88 -12.38
N LEU A 83 0.08 4.60 -12.39
CA LEU A 83 -1.23 4.11 -12.82
C LEU A 83 -1.58 4.74 -14.18
N TYR A 84 -1.84 3.90 -15.18
CA TYR A 84 -2.26 4.33 -16.52
C TYR A 84 -3.74 4.03 -16.73
N ILE A 85 -4.50 5.03 -17.16
CA ILE A 85 -5.96 4.93 -17.36
C ILE A 85 -6.24 5.27 -18.82
N GLY A 86 -6.67 4.25 -19.59
CA GLY A 86 -7.09 4.39 -20.98
C GLY A 86 -8.60 4.56 -21.04
N ILE A 87 -9.07 5.61 -21.70
CA ILE A 87 -10.48 5.95 -21.83
C ILE A 87 -10.88 5.82 -23.29
N ASP A 88 -11.86 4.97 -23.54
CA ASP A 88 -12.48 4.78 -24.84
C ASP A 88 -13.64 5.77 -25.02
N GLY A 89 -13.71 6.40 -26.19
CA GLY A 89 -14.74 7.38 -26.53
C GLY A 89 -14.40 8.15 -27.81
N ASP A 90 -15.42 8.68 -28.47
CA ASP A 90 -15.24 9.53 -29.66
C ASP A 90 -14.77 10.95 -29.29
N ASP A 91 -15.29 11.47 -28.18
CA ASP A 91 -14.95 12.77 -27.60
C ASP A 91 -15.12 12.68 -26.07
N LEU A 92 -14.15 13.19 -25.32
CA LEU A 92 -14.19 13.25 -23.86
C LEU A 92 -15.00 14.45 -23.33
N GLY A 93 -15.30 15.42 -24.19
CA GLY A 93 -15.92 16.69 -23.82
C GLY A 93 -15.02 17.52 -22.91
N ASP A 94 -15.59 18.53 -22.25
CA ASP A 94 -14.83 19.48 -21.43
C ASP A 94 -14.46 18.95 -20.02
N THR A 95 -15.24 18.00 -19.50
CA THR A 95 -15.13 17.55 -18.10
C THR A 95 -15.33 16.05 -18.01
N LEU A 96 -14.40 15.41 -17.32
CA LEU A 96 -14.37 13.97 -17.09
C LEU A 96 -14.51 13.69 -15.59
N THR A 97 -15.47 12.85 -15.21
CA THR A 97 -15.62 12.35 -13.84
C THR A 97 -15.23 10.90 -13.74
N LEU A 98 -14.32 10.59 -12.81
CA LEU A 98 -13.80 9.25 -12.56
C LEU A 98 -14.03 8.89 -11.09
N LEU A 99 -14.78 7.82 -10.83
CA LEU A 99 -14.87 7.22 -9.50
C LEU A 99 -13.73 6.21 -9.32
N PHE A 100 -12.88 6.47 -8.35
CA PHE A 100 -11.88 5.52 -7.89
C PHE A 100 -12.48 4.66 -6.79
N GLN A 101 -12.58 3.37 -7.06
CA GLN A 101 -12.94 2.35 -6.08
C GLN A 101 -11.65 1.78 -5.50
N LEU A 102 -11.35 2.19 -4.28
CA LEU A 102 -10.10 1.91 -3.57
C LEU A 102 -10.37 1.01 -2.35
N ARG A 103 -9.37 0.22 -1.99
CA ARG A 103 -9.32 -0.51 -0.71
C ARG A 103 -8.96 0.46 0.41
N GLU A 104 -9.51 0.28 1.60
CA GLU A 104 -9.19 1.10 2.78
C GLU A 104 -7.89 0.60 3.44
N ASP A 105 -6.76 0.70 2.72
CA ASP A 105 -5.44 0.24 3.16
C ASP A 105 -4.36 1.34 3.09
N SER A 106 -4.76 2.60 2.95
CA SER A 106 -3.81 3.71 3.03
C SER A 106 -3.21 3.83 4.42
N ARG A 107 -1.90 4.05 4.50
CA ARG A 107 -1.20 4.27 5.77
C ARG A 107 -0.97 5.76 6.01
N PRO A 108 -1.13 6.25 7.25
CA PRO A 108 -0.72 7.59 7.61
C PRO A 108 0.80 7.63 7.64
N VAL A 109 1.43 7.90 6.50
CA VAL A 109 2.86 8.22 6.46
C VAL A 109 2.98 9.67 6.92
N ALA A 110 3.71 9.89 8.01
CA ALA A 110 4.02 11.24 8.47
C ALA A 110 4.56 12.02 7.28
N ALA A 111 4.01 13.20 7.02
CA ALA A 111 4.59 14.11 6.04
C ALA A 111 6.02 14.36 6.49
N VAL A 112 6.99 13.65 5.89
CA VAL A 112 8.39 14.03 5.94
C VAL A 112 8.33 15.50 5.61
N ALA A 113 8.83 16.34 6.53
CA ALA A 113 8.75 17.78 6.39
C ALA A 113 9.02 18.11 4.92
N GLU A 114 8.30 19.08 4.35
CA GLU A 114 8.60 19.64 3.02
C GLU A 114 10.04 20.24 2.94
N ALA A 115 10.98 19.77 3.74
CA ALA A 115 12.42 19.89 3.70
C ALA A 115 13.03 19.12 2.52
N ALA A 116 12.44 19.31 1.35
CA ALA A 116 13.07 19.29 0.04
C ALA A 116 11.97 19.68 -0.93
N ARG A 117 11.61 20.97 -0.95
CA ARG A 117 10.95 21.58 -2.11
C ARG A 117 11.94 21.53 -3.25
N ASP A 118 12.11 20.35 -3.83
CA ASP A 118 12.59 20.28 -5.19
C ASP A 118 11.46 20.85 -6.04
N GLU A 119 11.59 22.11 -6.46
CA GLU A 119 10.56 22.76 -7.29
C GLU A 119 10.35 22.01 -8.61
N ALA A 120 11.33 21.20 -9.02
CA ALA A 120 11.26 20.30 -10.17
C ALA A 120 10.38 19.06 -9.93
N HIS A 121 10.36 18.52 -8.71
CA HIS A 121 9.66 17.28 -8.37
C HIS A 121 8.90 17.42 -7.04
N PRO A 122 7.72 18.07 -7.04
CA PRO A 122 6.90 18.15 -5.84
C PRO A 122 6.54 16.75 -5.34
N ALA A 123 6.77 16.51 -4.05
CA ALA A 123 6.44 15.26 -3.39
C ALA A 123 4.93 14.97 -3.48
N GLY A 124 4.57 13.73 -3.81
CA GLY A 124 3.18 13.27 -3.85
C GLY A 124 2.66 12.94 -5.26
N LEU A 125 1.33 12.78 -5.36
CA LEU A 125 0.67 12.36 -6.60
C LEU A 125 0.73 13.43 -7.69
N ARG A 126 1.12 12.98 -8.89
CA ARG A 126 1.18 13.79 -10.11
C ARG A 126 0.24 13.23 -11.15
N TRP A 127 -0.57 14.12 -11.73
CA TRP A 127 -1.44 13.79 -12.85
C TRP A 127 -0.78 14.22 -14.16
N SER A 128 -0.89 13.38 -15.18
CA SER A 128 -0.42 13.65 -16.54
C SER A 128 -1.41 13.12 -17.56
N TYR A 129 -1.39 13.66 -18.77
CA TYR A 129 -2.16 13.19 -19.92
C TYR A 129 -1.24 13.00 -21.12
N LEU A 130 -1.63 12.13 -22.04
CA LEU A 130 -0.85 11.86 -23.24
C LEU A 130 -1.33 12.74 -24.41
N SER A 131 -0.39 13.42 -25.05
CA SER A 131 -0.65 14.19 -26.26
C SER A 131 0.57 14.11 -27.18
N GLY A 132 0.37 13.59 -28.40
CA GLY A 132 1.42 13.48 -29.42
C GLY A 132 2.65 12.71 -28.93
N ASN A 133 2.45 11.54 -28.29
CA ASN A 133 3.49 10.71 -27.67
C ASN A 133 4.25 11.35 -26.48
N VAL A 134 3.84 12.53 -26.01
CA VAL A 134 4.47 13.18 -24.85
C VAL A 134 3.52 13.21 -23.67
N TRP A 135 4.00 12.74 -22.51
CA TRP A 135 3.29 12.87 -21.25
C TRP A 135 3.39 14.32 -20.75
N LYS A 136 2.28 15.04 -20.76
CA LYS A 136 2.19 16.43 -20.28
C LYS A 136 1.58 16.46 -18.88
N PRO A 137 2.12 17.28 -17.95
CA PRO A 137 1.55 17.40 -16.61
C PRO A 137 0.18 18.08 -16.67
N LEU A 138 -0.77 17.55 -15.90
CA LEU A 138 -2.08 18.16 -15.70
C LEU A 138 -1.98 19.16 -14.54
N SER A 139 -2.39 20.40 -14.76
CA SER A 139 -2.20 21.43 -13.74
C SER A 139 -3.17 21.23 -12.57
N ARG A 140 -2.83 21.77 -11.40
CA ARG A 140 -3.75 21.74 -10.24
C ARG A 140 -5.11 22.42 -10.52
N ARG A 141 -5.19 23.29 -11.52
CA ARG A 141 -6.44 23.97 -11.91
C ARG A 141 -7.33 23.09 -12.79
N ASP A 142 -6.75 22.09 -13.44
CA ASP A 142 -7.46 21.13 -14.27
C ASP A 142 -8.06 20.01 -13.41
N ILE A 143 -7.56 19.82 -12.19
CA ILE A 143 -8.21 18.98 -11.17
C ILE A 143 -9.29 19.84 -10.49
N LEU A 144 -10.53 19.74 -10.98
CA LEU A 144 -11.64 20.57 -10.50
C LEU A 144 -12.07 20.18 -9.09
N THR A 145 -12.16 18.87 -8.82
CA THR A 145 -12.44 18.32 -7.49
C THR A 145 -11.75 16.98 -7.32
N ASP A 146 -11.13 16.76 -6.16
CA ASP A 146 -10.59 15.46 -5.78
C ASP A 146 -11.29 14.95 -4.51
N GLY A 147 -12.23 14.04 -4.67
CA GLY A 147 -12.91 13.35 -3.57
C GLY A 147 -12.13 12.17 -3.00
N THR A 148 -10.99 11.78 -3.59
CA THR A 148 -10.15 10.67 -3.12
C THR A 148 -9.13 11.12 -2.07
N HIS A 149 -9.02 12.43 -1.85
CA HIS A 149 -8.04 13.04 -0.95
C HIS A 149 -6.60 12.59 -1.27
N GLY A 150 -6.23 12.57 -2.55
CA GLY A 150 -4.95 12.04 -3.02
C GLY A 150 -4.88 10.52 -2.96
N LEU A 151 -5.88 9.82 -3.48
CA LEU A 151 -5.98 8.34 -3.50
C LEU A 151 -5.83 7.69 -2.12
N MET A 152 -6.16 8.41 -1.06
CA MET A 152 -6.20 7.88 0.30
C MET A 152 -7.57 7.31 0.63
N THR A 153 -8.62 7.58 -0.16
CA THR A 153 -9.93 6.97 0.04
C THR A 153 -10.71 6.88 -1.27
N SER A 154 -11.71 6.02 -1.32
CA SER A 154 -12.61 5.92 -2.48
C SER A 154 -13.34 7.25 -2.71
N GLY A 155 -13.38 7.72 -3.95
CA GLY A 155 -13.93 9.04 -4.25
C GLY A 155 -13.97 9.37 -5.73
N ILE A 156 -14.69 10.44 -6.06
CA ILE A 156 -14.81 10.94 -7.43
C ILE A 156 -13.77 12.03 -7.66
N VAL A 157 -12.97 11.87 -8.71
CA VAL A 157 -12.09 12.91 -9.24
C VAL A 157 -12.77 13.51 -10.47
N THR A 158 -12.88 14.83 -10.49
CA THR A 158 -13.41 15.58 -11.64
C THR A 158 -12.27 16.34 -12.27
N LEU A 159 -12.03 16.09 -13.55
CA LEU A 159 -10.94 16.66 -14.33
C LEU A 159 -11.51 17.52 -15.45
N ARG A 160 -10.87 18.65 -15.72
CA ARG A 160 -11.01 19.38 -16.97
C ARG A 160 -10.14 18.69 -18.00
N VAL A 161 -10.74 18.36 -19.15
CA VAL A 161 -10.03 17.70 -20.24
C VAL A 161 -9.21 18.74 -21.01
N PRO A 162 -7.89 18.56 -21.18
CA PRO A 162 -7.08 19.45 -22.00
C PRO A 162 -7.50 19.39 -23.48
N ALA A 163 -7.56 20.54 -24.15
CA ALA A 163 -8.04 20.63 -25.54
C ALA A 163 -7.12 19.94 -26.56
N ASP A 164 -5.86 19.69 -26.20
CA ASP A 164 -4.85 19.05 -27.04
C ASP A 164 -4.66 17.55 -26.72
N ILE A 165 -5.50 16.96 -25.87
CA ILE A 165 -5.47 15.52 -25.62
C ILE A 165 -5.82 14.76 -26.90
N GLY A 166 -5.04 13.72 -27.21
CA GLY A 166 -5.22 12.90 -28.40
C GLY A 166 -5.43 11.44 -28.06
N ASN A 167 -6.05 10.71 -28.99
CA ASN A 167 -6.17 9.25 -28.95
C ASN A 167 -5.15 8.53 -29.85
N GLY A 168 -4.46 9.28 -30.72
CA GLY A 168 -3.42 8.78 -31.61
C GLY A 168 -2.04 8.77 -30.94
N ASN A 169 -1.49 7.60 -30.65
CA ASN A 169 -0.17 7.48 -30.02
C ASN A 169 0.48 6.10 -30.22
N SER A 170 1.80 6.03 -30.08
CA SER A 170 2.61 4.79 -30.15
C SER A 170 3.17 4.36 -28.79
N VAL A 171 3.22 5.27 -27.82
CA VAL A 171 3.76 5.06 -26.47
C VAL A 171 2.85 4.17 -25.63
N MET A 172 1.54 4.26 -25.86
CA MET A 172 0.50 3.43 -25.26
C MET A 172 -0.38 2.82 -26.38
N PRO A 173 -1.29 1.88 -26.06
CA PRO A 173 -2.23 1.36 -27.05
C PRO A 173 -3.02 2.48 -27.73
N ASP A 174 -3.06 2.42 -29.06
CA ASP A 174 -3.70 3.41 -29.91
C ASP A 174 -5.23 3.35 -29.81
N GLY A 175 -5.91 4.45 -30.12
CA GLY A 175 -7.37 4.55 -30.11
C GLY A 175 -7.99 4.84 -28.74
N LEU A 176 -7.18 5.14 -27.72
CA LEU A 176 -7.64 5.50 -26.38
C LEU A 176 -7.05 6.84 -25.93
N TYR A 177 -7.79 7.59 -25.13
CA TYR A 177 -7.26 8.75 -24.43
C TYR A 177 -6.60 8.31 -23.12
N TRP A 178 -5.36 8.73 -22.92
CA TRP A 178 -4.56 8.24 -21.79
C TRP A 178 -4.34 9.31 -20.72
N LEU A 179 -4.65 8.93 -19.48
CA LEU A 179 -4.26 9.62 -18.27
C LEU A 179 -3.25 8.77 -17.51
N ARG A 180 -2.36 9.44 -16.78
CA ARG A 180 -1.39 8.81 -15.89
C ARG A 180 -1.42 9.49 -14.54
N VAL A 181 -1.42 8.68 -13.48
CA VAL A 181 -1.22 9.13 -12.11
C VAL A 181 0.06 8.50 -11.59
N SER A 182 1.01 9.32 -11.16
CA SER A 182 2.34 8.90 -10.75
C SER A 182 2.66 9.35 -9.34
N ALA A 183 3.47 8.58 -8.61
CA ALA A 183 3.98 8.97 -7.30
C ALA A 183 5.46 8.62 -7.17
N ASP A 184 6.21 9.53 -6.54
CA ASP A 184 7.66 9.48 -6.40
C ASP A 184 8.12 8.54 -5.27
N ARG A 185 7.39 8.52 -4.15
CA ARG A 185 7.74 7.78 -2.93
C ARG A 185 6.50 7.47 -2.08
N ASP A 186 6.72 6.78 -0.95
CA ASP A 186 5.72 6.50 0.07
C ASP A 186 4.47 5.81 -0.48
N MET A 187 4.65 4.76 -1.30
CA MET A 187 3.54 4.04 -1.93
C MET A 187 2.51 3.52 -0.92
N GLU A 188 2.94 3.19 0.31
CA GLU A 188 2.07 2.76 1.40
C GLU A 188 1.04 3.82 1.83
N LYS A 189 1.24 5.09 1.46
CA LYS A 189 0.29 6.18 1.71
C LYS A 189 -0.96 6.08 0.85
N TYR A 190 -0.90 5.40 -0.30
CA TYR A 190 -2.00 5.32 -1.25
C TYR A 190 -2.72 4.00 -1.12
N CYS A 191 -4.02 4.03 -1.39
CA CYS A 191 -4.84 2.83 -1.37
C CYS A 191 -4.57 1.93 -2.58
N SER A 192 -4.78 0.63 -2.40
CA SER A 192 -4.88 -0.33 -3.50
C SER A 192 -6.13 -0.06 -4.36
N LEU A 193 -5.97 -0.09 -5.67
CA LEU A 193 -7.05 0.14 -6.63
C LEU A 193 -7.81 -1.15 -6.95
N TYR A 194 -9.13 -1.14 -6.80
CA TYR A 194 -10.00 -2.21 -7.34
C TYR A 194 -10.49 -1.90 -8.75
N ALA A 195 -11.01 -0.69 -8.98
CA ALA A 195 -11.59 -0.29 -10.25
C ALA A 195 -11.66 1.24 -10.40
N VAL A 196 -11.69 1.70 -11.65
CA VAL A 196 -12.00 3.09 -12.01
C VAL A 196 -13.26 3.09 -12.88
N HIS A 197 -14.27 3.87 -12.51
CA HIS A 197 -15.52 3.98 -13.25
C HIS A 197 -15.68 5.38 -13.82
N ALA A 198 -15.89 5.49 -15.12
CA ALA A 198 -16.12 6.79 -15.78
C ALA A 198 -17.57 7.28 -15.59
N GLN A 199 -17.78 8.58 -15.82
CA GLN A 199 -19.10 9.24 -15.79
C GLN A 199 -19.81 9.13 -14.43
N ALA A 200 -19.02 9.08 -13.36
CA ALA A 200 -19.55 8.95 -12.01
C ALA A 200 -20.15 10.26 -11.49
N VAL A 201 -21.20 10.15 -10.68
CA VAL A 201 -21.84 11.28 -10.00
C VAL A 201 -22.20 10.90 -8.57
N GLN A 202 -22.10 11.86 -7.66
CA GLN A 202 -22.55 11.68 -6.28
C GLN A 202 -24.06 11.94 -6.16
N VAL A 203 -24.78 11.03 -5.52
CA VAL A 203 -26.19 11.20 -5.15
C VAL A 203 -26.33 11.25 -3.63
N ARG A 204 -27.30 12.02 -3.13
CA ARG A 204 -27.59 12.15 -1.69
C ARG A 204 -29.00 11.66 -1.41
N ARG A 205 -29.19 11.04 -0.24
CA ARG A 205 -30.52 10.64 0.25
C ARG A 205 -31.38 11.90 0.41
N GLY A 206 -32.54 11.90 -0.23
CA GLY A 206 -33.55 12.97 -0.09
C GLY A 206 -34.48 12.76 1.09
N ASP A 207 -35.23 13.80 1.44
CA ASP A 207 -36.21 13.80 2.55
C ASP A 207 -37.43 12.89 2.26
N ASP A 208 -37.64 12.49 1.00
CA ASP A 208 -38.73 11.61 0.57
C ASP A 208 -38.47 10.12 0.85
N VAL A 209 -37.27 9.77 1.30
CA VAL A 209 -36.90 8.39 1.62
C VAL A 209 -37.37 8.02 3.03
N PRO A 210 -38.19 6.96 3.20
CA PRO A 210 -38.79 6.62 4.49
C PRO A 210 -37.70 6.30 5.54
N PRO A 211 -37.92 6.61 6.83
CA PRO A 211 -36.96 6.31 7.90
C PRO A 211 -36.65 4.81 8.06
N SER A 212 -37.55 3.94 7.61
CA SER A 212 -37.37 2.49 7.60
C SER A 212 -36.34 2.00 6.58
N ALA A 213 -35.99 2.82 5.57
CA ALA A 213 -34.96 2.44 4.62
C ALA A 213 -33.59 2.43 5.32
N PRO A 214 -32.76 1.39 5.06
CA PRO A 214 -31.49 1.23 5.74
C PRO A 214 -30.62 2.48 5.54
N MET A 215 -29.88 2.85 6.58
CA MET A 215 -29.03 4.04 6.54
C MET A 215 -27.89 3.88 5.54
N VAL A 216 -27.33 2.68 5.50
CA VAL A 216 -26.30 2.24 4.55
C VAL A 216 -26.96 1.28 3.55
N LEU A 217 -27.05 1.69 2.30
CA LEU A 217 -27.46 0.85 1.18
C LEU A 217 -26.29 -0.02 0.72
N PRO A 218 -26.51 -1.32 0.44
CA PRO A 218 -25.49 -2.17 -0.15
C PRO A 218 -25.15 -1.72 -1.57
N ALA A 219 -23.98 -2.13 -2.07
CA ALA A 219 -23.61 -1.93 -3.46
C ALA A 219 -24.65 -2.55 -4.41
N GLY A 220 -24.90 -1.91 -5.54
CA GLY A 220 -25.86 -2.34 -6.55
C GLY A 220 -27.32 -2.09 -6.20
N ALA A 221 -27.64 -1.48 -5.05
CA ALA A 221 -29.04 -1.25 -4.66
C ALA A 221 -29.77 -0.27 -5.60
N ILE A 222 -29.09 0.79 -6.06
CA ILE A 222 -29.64 1.75 -7.01
C ILE A 222 -29.37 1.27 -8.44
N THR A 223 -30.43 0.91 -9.16
CA THR A 223 -30.36 0.34 -10.53
C THR A 223 -31.09 1.17 -11.59
N ARG A 224 -31.93 2.14 -11.18
CA ARG A 224 -32.71 2.97 -12.10
C ARG A 224 -33.13 4.30 -11.49
N ALA A 225 -33.34 5.29 -12.34
CA ALA A 225 -33.93 6.57 -11.95
C ALA A 225 -35.46 6.47 -11.77
N ARG A 226 -36.03 7.32 -10.91
CA ARG A 226 -37.49 7.40 -10.69
C ARG A 226 -38.25 7.87 -11.93
N ARG A 227 -37.65 8.77 -12.71
CA ARG A 227 -38.12 9.22 -14.02
C ARG A 227 -37.06 8.86 -15.04
N PRO A 228 -37.43 8.43 -16.27
CA PRO A 228 -36.46 8.15 -17.32
C PRO A 228 -35.67 9.43 -17.64
N LEU A 229 -34.35 9.29 -17.71
CA LEU A 229 -33.44 10.38 -18.06
C LEU A 229 -32.98 10.17 -19.52
N PRO A 230 -33.37 11.04 -20.47
CA PRO A 230 -32.94 10.92 -21.85
C PRO A 230 -31.41 10.89 -21.98
N GLY A 231 -30.89 9.99 -22.80
CA GLY A 231 -29.44 9.84 -23.01
C GLY A 231 -28.73 8.93 -21.99
N ILE A 232 -29.40 8.49 -20.93
CA ILE A 232 -28.82 7.55 -19.95
C ILE A 232 -29.36 6.15 -20.21
N LEU A 233 -28.46 5.22 -20.56
CA LEU A 233 -28.81 3.82 -20.84
C LEU A 233 -29.08 3.03 -19.55
N SER A 234 -28.20 3.16 -18.56
CA SER A 234 -28.25 2.41 -17.29
C SER A 234 -27.66 3.20 -16.14
N VAL A 235 -28.07 2.88 -14.91
CA VAL A 235 -27.52 3.44 -13.68
C VAL A 235 -27.07 2.29 -12.78
N THR A 236 -25.86 2.38 -12.25
CA THR A 236 -25.30 1.39 -11.34
C THR A 236 -24.61 2.07 -10.16
N GLN A 237 -24.78 1.51 -8.97
CA GLN A 237 -24.12 1.94 -7.75
C GLN A 237 -22.99 0.96 -7.40
N PRO A 238 -21.72 1.24 -7.72
CA PRO A 238 -20.63 0.27 -7.50
C PRO A 238 -20.23 0.11 -6.03
N LEU A 239 -20.45 1.14 -5.20
CA LEU A 239 -20.06 1.18 -3.79
C LEU A 239 -21.28 1.16 -2.86
N PRO A 240 -21.18 0.60 -1.65
CA PRO A 240 -22.19 0.83 -0.62
C PRO A 240 -22.31 2.34 -0.34
N SER A 241 -23.49 2.80 0.06
CA SER A 241 -23.63 4.22 0.41
C SER A 241 -22.88 4.51 1.71
N CYS A 242 -22.05 5.54 1.73
CA CYS A 242 -21.32 5.95 2.92
C CYS A 242 -22.06 7.04 3.69
N GLY A 243 -21.68 7.20 4.96
CA GLY A 243 -22.26 8.17 5.87
C GLY A 243 -23.69 7.82 6.30
N GLY A 244 -24.39 8.84 6.81
CA GLY A 244 -25.70 8.67 7.44
C GLY A 244 -25.61 8.15 8.87
N ARG A 245 -26.36 8.78 9.78
CA ARG A 245 -26.48 8.33 11.17
C ARG A 245 -27.96 8.14 11.49
N ALA A 246 -28.27 7.14 12.30
CA ALA A 246 -29.60 7.01 12.86
C ALA A 246 -29.95 8.27 13.67
N GLN A 247 -31.24 8.54 13.79
CA GLN A 247 -31.70 9.64 14.65
C GLN A 247 -31.19 9.41 16.08
N GLU A 248 -30.61 10.46 16.66
CA GLU A 248 -30.09 10.43 18.03
C GLU A 248 -31.19 10.06 19.02
N THR A 249 -30.92 9.05 19.84
CA THR A 249 -31.82 8.65 20.94
C THR A 249 -31.72 9.63 22.10
N ARG A 250 -32.74 9.63 22.99
CA ARG A 250 -32.73 10.51 24.16
C ARG A 250 -31.56 10.23 25.11
N GLU A 251 -31.10 8.99 25.19
CA GLU A 251 -29.94 8.61 26.01
C GLU A 251 -28.64 9.11 25.40
N GLN A 252 -28.43 8.90 24.10
CA GLN A 252 -27.28 9.45 23.37
C GLN A 252 -27.22 10.98 23.48
N MET A 253 -28.36 11.67 23.34
CA MET A 253 -28.46 13.11 23.54
C MET A 253 -28.00 13.52 24.95
N ARG A 254 -28.45 12.83 26.01
CA ARG A 254 -28.06 13.14 27.39
C ARG A 254 -26.57 12.94 27.62
N THR A 255 -25.99 11.88 27.06
CA THR A 255 -24.55 11.62 27.11
C THR A 255 -23.79 12.73 26.39
N ARG A 256 -24.15 13.03 25.14
CA ARG A 256 -23.50 14.09 24.34
C ARG A 256 -23.57 15.45 25.01
N VAL A 257 -24.72 15.83 25.57
CA VAL A 257 -24.87 17.11 26.28
C VAL A 257 -24.01 17.14 27.55
N SER A 258 -23.99 16.06 28.33
CA SER A 258 -23.17 15.97 29.55
C SER A 258 -21.68 16.09 29.24
N GLU A 259 -21.20 15.34 28.24
CA GLU A 259 -19.81 15.41 27.77
C GLU A 259 -19.49 16.82 27.26
N ARG A 260 -20.35 17.40 26.41
CA ARG A 260 -20.17 18.75 25.88
C ARG A 260 -20.06 19.82 26.97
N LEU A 261 -20.84 19.70 28.05
CA LEU A 261 -20.76 20.62 29.19
C LEU A 261 -19.45 20.45 29.98
N ARG A 262 -18.91 19.23 30.05
CA ARG A 262 -17.63 18.90 30.70
C ARG A 262 -16.44 19.47 29.89
N HIS A 263 -16.29 19.08 28.62
CA HIS A 263 -15.13 19.47 27.81
C HIS A 263 -15.29 20.83 27.12
N LYS A 264 -16.50 21.41 27.07
CA LYS A 264 -16.79 22.76 26.52
C LYS A 264 -16.24 22.97 25.10
N GLN A 265 -16.28 21.93 24.27
CA GLN A 265 -15.70 21.93 22.91
C GLN A 265 -14.20 22.33 22.88
N ARG A 266 -13.42 21.89 23.87
CA ARG A 266 -11.97 22.07 23.93
C ARG A 266 -11.30 20.76 24.28
N ALA A 267 -10.19 20.46 23.60
CA ALA A 267 -9.41 19.25 23.83
C ALA A 267 -8.24 19.60 24.77
N VAL A 268 -8.39 19.29 26.06
CA VAL A 268 -7.41 19.65 27.10
C VAL A 268 -6.87 18.40 27.80
N THR A 269 -7.76 17.57 28.35
CA THR A 269 -7.39 16.32 29.01
C THR A 269 -7.48 15.13 28.05
N PRO A 270 -6.78 14.00 28.31
CA PRO A 270 -6.89 12.80 27.49
C PRO A 270 -8.34 12.34 27.26
N ALA A 271 -9.18 12.40 28.30
CA ALA A 271 -10.60 12.07 28.19
C ALA A 271 -11.38 13.02 27.27
N ASP A 272 -10.99 14.30 27.20
CA ASP A 272 -11.63 15.25 26.28
C ASP A 272 -11.29 14.93 24.83
N PHE A 273 -10.02 14.58 24.53
CA PHE A 273 -9.62 14.10 23.21
C PHE A 273 -10.41 12.85 22.83
N GLU A 274 -10.47 11.87 23.72
CA GLU A 274 -11.18 10.60 23.50
C GLU A 274 -12.67 10.84 23.21
N SER A 275 -13.39 11.60 24.06
CA SER A 275 -14.81 11.90 23.86
C SER A 275 -15.10 12.70 22.59
N LEU A 276 -14.30 13.73 22.28
CA LEU A 276 -14.48 14.57 21.09
C LEU A 276 -14.33 13.77 19.78
N ILE A 277 -13.36 12.86 19.74
CA ILE A 277 -13.11 12.03 18.56
C ILE A 277 -14.24 11.02 18.36
N LEU A 278 -14.68 10.33 19.42
CA LEU A 278 -15.78 9.36 19.34
C LEU A 278 -17.11 10.02 18.93
N GLU A 279 -17.36 11.27 19.33
CA GLU A 279 -18.54 12.02 18.87
C GLU A 279 -18.46 12.38 17.38
N ALA A 280 -17.30 12.84 16.93
CA ALA A 280 -17.10 13.35 15.57
C ALA A 280 -16.97 12.23 14.52
N PHE A 281 -16.29 11.13 14.83
CA PHE A 281 -15.89 10.08 13.88
C PHE A 281 -16.53 8.72 14.21
N PRO A 282 -17.62 8.31 13.54
CA PRO A 282 -18.33 7.05 13.82
C PRO A 282 -17.56 5.79 13.47
N GLU A 283 -16.60 5.92 12.55
CA GLU A 283 -15.71 4.85 12.13
C GLU A 283 -14.74 4.43 13.25
N VAL A 284 -14.49 5.34 14.20
CA VAL A 284 -13.66 5.09 15.38
C VAL A 284 -14.49 4.37 16.44
N TYR A 285 -14.17 3.11 16.67
CA TYR A 285 -14.78 2.32 17.74
C TYR A 285 -14.20 2.65 19.11
N LYS A 286 -12.88 2.82 19.15
CA LYS A 286 -12.15 3.07 20.38
C LYS A 286 -10.99 4.01 20.09
N VAL A 287 -10.68 4.88 21.04
CA VAL A 287 -9.53 5.78 20.93
C VAL A 287 -8.86 5.86 22.29
N LYS A 288 -7.54 5.92 22.28
CA LYS A 288 -6.76 6.19 23.49
C LYS A 288 -5.88 7.40 23.27
N CYS A 289 -5.96 8.36 24.17
CA CYS A 289 -5.04 9.48 24.22
C CYS A 289 -3.96 9.20 25.28
N PHE A 290 -2.71 9.12 24.84
CA PHE A 290 -1.53 9.00 25.68
C PHE A 290 -0.92 10.39 25.89
N ALA A 291 -1.02 10.87 27.12
CA ALA A 291 -0.42 12.15 27.52
C ALA A 291 1.11 12.02 27.56
N ASN A 292 1.80 13.05 27.07
CA ASN A 292 3.26 13.17 27.07
C ASN A 292 3.98 12.05 26.29
N LEU A 293 3.35 11.43 25.30
CA LEU A 293 3.99 10.43 24.43
C LEU A 293 4.10 10.92 22.98
N THR A 294 5.11 10.42 22.27
CA THR A 294 5.30 10.62 20.82
C THR A 294 5.92 9.39 20.16
N THR A 295 5.64 9.18 18.87
CA THR A 295 6.20 8.10 18.05
C THR A 295 7.60 8.41 17.48
N LYS A 296 7.99 9.70 17.43
CA LYS A 296 9.17 10.17 16.68
C LYS A 296 10.53 9.63 17.15
N HIS A 297 10.63 9.23 18.41
CA HIS A 297 11.90 8.80 19.03
C HIS A 297 11.91 7.29 19.36
N GLY A 298 10.99 6.53 18.77
CA GLY A 298 10.87 5.10 19.01
C GLY A 298 10.33 4.75 20.41
N PRO A 299 10.30 3.45 20.77
CA PRO A 299 9.66 2.97 21.99
C PRO A 299 10.42 3.34 23.27
N HIS A 300 11.76 3.41 23.21
CA HIS A 300 12.60 3.62 24.39
C HIS A 300 12.70 5.07 24.86
N ASP A 301 12.41 6.03 23.99
CA ASP A 301 12.51 7.47 24.28
C ASP A 301 11.22 8.23 23.89
N CYS A 302 10.08 7.59 24.14
CA CYS A 302 8.78 8.09 23.71
C CYS A 302 8.18 9.18 24.61
N VAL A 303 8.70 9.38 25.82
CA VAL A 303 8.15 10.35 26.79
C VAL A 303 8.60 11.77 26.47
N ARG A 304 7.65 12.65 26.14
CA ARG A 304 7.87 14.06 25.77
C ARG A 304 6.75 14.95 26.34
N PRO A 305 7.03 15.78 27.35
CA PRO A 305 6.07 16.76 27.85
C PRO A 305 5.56 17.69 26.75
N GLY A 306 4.27 18.03 26.80
CA GLY A 306 3.64 18.89 25.78
C GLY A 306 3.27 18.17 24.48
N GLN A 307 3.56 16.87 24.36
CA GLN A 307 3.04 16.02 23.28
C GLN A 307 1.82 15.23 23.75
N ALA A 308 0.90 14.95 22.82
CA ALA A 308 -0.20 14.01 23.00
C ALA A 308 -0.26 13.07 21.80
N LEU A 309 -0.18 11.77 22.08
CA LEU A 309 -0.34 10.72 21.08
C LEU A 309 -1.75 10.15 21.16
N ILE A 310 -2.46 10.20 20.06
CA ILE A 310 -3.84 9.71 19.95
C ILE A 310 -3.82 8.49 19.05
N VAL A 311 -4.31 7.36 19.57
CA VAL A 311 -4.37 6.10 18.84
C VAL A 311 -5.82 5.65 18.70
N PRO A 312 -6.46 5.94 17.55
CA PRO A 312 -7.80 5.50 17.22
C PRO A 312 -7.80 4.08 16.61
N LEU A 313 -8.89 3.35 16.83
CA LEU A 313 -9.12 1.98 16.35
C LEU A 313 -10.47 1.89 15.64
N PRO A 314 -10.56 1.20 14.49
CA PRO A 314 -11.83 0.95 13.85
C PRO A 314 -12.62 -0.12 14.60
N TYR A 315 -13.92 -0.22 14.30
CA TYR A 315 -14.70 -1.37 14.74
C TYR A 315 -14.25 -2.62 14.00
N TRP A 316 -14.01 -3.70 14.75
CA TRP A 316 -13.61 -4.99 14.19
C TRP A 316 -14.59 -6.09 14.60
N PRO A 317 -15.32 -6.72 13.66
CA PRO A 317 -16.32 -7.73 14.00
C PRO A 317 -15.67 -9.06 14.41
N VAL A 318 -16.30 -9.73 15.37
CA VAL A 318 -15.92 -11.08 15.82
C VAL A 318 -16.04 -12.09 14.67
N GLY A 319 -15.04 -12.97 14.52
CA GLY A 319 -15.05 -14.06 13.52
C GLY A 319 -14.24 -13.81 12.24
N ARG A 320 -13.55 -12.67 12.13
CA ARG A 320 -12.47 -12.48 11.15
C ARG A 320 -11.15 -13.02 11.70
N ASP A 321 -10.20 -13.36 10.81
CA ASP A 321 -8.89 -13.92 11.17
C ASP A 321 -8.20 -13.08 12.26
N GLY A 322 -7.74 -13.74 13.34
CA GLY A 322 -7.15 -13.09 14.51
C GLY A 322 -5.81 -12.39 14.24
N GLU A 323 -5.15 -12.71 13.13
CA GLU A 323 -3.91 -12.09 12.68
C GLU A 323 -4.11 -10.71 12.04
N GLN A 324 -5.35 -10.32 11.71
CA GLN A 324 -5.58 -9.04 11.05
C GLN A 324 -5.32 -7.87 12.00
N MET A 325 -4.73 -6.83 11.43
CA MET A 325 -4.28 -5.62 12.09
C MET A 325 -5.25 -4.49 11.75
N PRO A 326 -6.36 -4.31 12.49
CA PRO A 326 -7.38 -3.33 12.16
C PRO A 326 -6.85 -1.89 12.27
N MET A 327 -6.54 -1.29 11.13
CA MET A 327 -6.08 0.10 11.03
C MET A 327 -7.18 0.99 10.48
N LEU A 328 -7.18 2.25 10.89
CA LEU A 328 -7.97 3.26 10.19
C LEU A 328 -7.23 3.70 8.93
N ASP A 329 -8.01 4.04 7.93
CA ASP A 329 -7.52 4.64 6.70
C ASP A 329 -6.75 5.94 6.99
N GLY A 330 -5.66 6.17 6.26
CA GLY A 330 -4.80 7.33 6.44
C GLY A 330 -5.53 8.66 6.29
N ASN A 331 -6.58 8.75 5.45
CA ASN A 331 -7.38 9.97 5.33
C ASN A 331 -8.16 10.25 6.62
N VAL A 332 -8.73 9.22 7.24
CA VAL A 332 -9.46 9.34 8.52
C VAL A 332 -8.52 9.78 9.63
N VAL A 333 -7.33 9.18 9.72
CA VAL A 333 -6.29 9.56 10.68
C VAL A 333 -5.90 11.04 10.50
N ARG A 334 -5.69 11.49 9.26
CA ARG A 334 -5.43 12.91 8.94
C ARG A 334 -6.58 13.83 9.35
N GLN A 335 -7.82 13.46 9.06
CA GLN A 335 -9.00 14.25 9.44
C GLN A 335 -9.15 14.36 10.96
N ILE A 336 -8.88 13.30 11.71
CA ILE A 336 -8.87 13.32 13.18
C ILE A 336 -7.78 14.30 13.66
N ALA A 337 -6.57 14.22 13.10
CA ALA A 337 -5.48 15.13 13.46
C ALA A 337 -5.84 16.60 13.21
N GLU A 338 -6.38 16.92 12.02
CA GLU A 338 -6.83 18.27 11.68
C GLU A 338 -7.95 18.75 12.61
N PHE A 339 -8.96 17.92 12.84
CA PHE A 339 -10.09 18.24 13.72
C PHE A 339 -9.62 18.57 15.14
N VAL A 340 -8.81 17.70 15.72
CA VAL A 340 -8.34 17.84 17.09
C VAL A 340 -7.45 19.07 17.26
N ASN A 341 -6.55 19.34 16.29
CA ASN A 341 -5.68 20.52 16.31
C ASN A 341 -6.46 21.85 16.30
N THR A 342 -7.67 21.89 15.75
CA THR A 342 -8.51 23.10 15.81
C THR A 342 -9.12 23.35 17.21
N LEU A 343 -9.17 22.32 18.06
CA LEU A 343 -9.83 22.36 19.36
C LEU A 343 -8.84 22.39 20.54
N SER A 344 -7.56 22.15 20.27
CA SER A 344 -6.49 22.08 21.24
C SER A 344 -5.71 23.40 21.37
N SER A 345 -4.78 23.44 22.32
CA SER A 345 -3.82 24.53 22.46
C SER A 345 -2.83 24.55 21.28
N PRO A 346 -2.47 25.72 20.71
CA PRO A 346 -1.43 25.84 19.70
C PRO A 346 -0.03 25.39 20.16
N TRP A 347 0.19 25.31 21.48
CA TRP A 347 1.46 24.86 22.07
C TRP A 347 1.51 23.34 22.32
N ALA A 348 0.39 22.64 22.17
CA ALA A 348 0.36 21.18 22.30
C ALA A 348 0.77 20.54 20.97
N GLY A 349 1.79 19.69 20.99
CA GLY A 349 2.12 18.84 19.84
C GLY A 349 1.21 17.63 19.83
N ILE A 350 0.40 17.47 18.79
CA ILE A 350 -0.57 16.38 18.70
C ILE A 350 -0.20 15.49 17.53
N SER A 351 -0.10 14.20 17.81
CA SER A 351 0.11 13.15 16.82
C SER A 351 -1.07 12.19 16.88
N VAL A 352 -1.62 11.86 15.71
CA VAL A 352 -2.66 10.83 15.58
C VAL A 352 -2.08 9.74 14.70
N GLU A 353 -2.00 8.54 15.23
CA GLU A 353 -1.29 7.43 14.60
C GLU A 353 -2.09 6.15 14.75
N ASN A 354 -1.98 5.26 13.78
CA ASN A 354 -2.54 3.90 13.92
C ASN A 354 -1.80 3.12 15.02
N PRO A 355 -2.44 2.11 15.64
CA PRO A 355 -1.80 1.27 16.64
C PRO A 355 -0.62 0.51 16.04
N VAL A 356 0.39 0.27 16.87
CA VAL A 356 1.45 -0.69 16.58
C VAL A 356 0.97 -2.07 17.02
N TYR A 357 1.19 -3.09 16.20
CA TYR A 357 0.84 -4.46 16.55
C TYR A 357 2.07 -5.25 16.92
N GLU A 358 2.04 -5.89 18.09
CA GLU A 358 3.11 -6.76 18.58
C GLU A 358 2.59 -8.20 18.56
N ARG A 359 3.29 -9.07 17.83
CA ARG A 359 2.89 -10.48 17.69
C ARG A 359 3.41 -11.30 18.86
N ILE A 360 2.53 -12.12 19.41
CA ILE A 360 2.80 -13.01 20.53
C ILE A 360 2.73 -14.45 20.05
N GLN A 361 3.84 -15.16 20.14
CA GLN A 361 3.90 -16.60 19.87
C GLN A 361 4.10 -17.36 21.18
N VAL A 362 3.17 -18.24 21.50
CA VAL A 362 3.33 -19.20 22.60
C VAL A 362 4.16 -20.38 22.10
N ARG A 363 5.10 -20.83 22.93
CA ARG A 363 5.92 -22.02 22.68
C ARG A 363 5.74 -22.97 23.85
N CYS A 364 5.35 -24.21 23.59
CA CYS A 364 5.14 -25.17 24.67
C CYS A 364 5.20 -26.61 24.16
N LYS A 365 5.45 -27.53 25.10
CA LYS A 365 5.31 -28.97 24.89
C LYS A 365 4.06 -29.45 25.60
N VAL A 366 3.23 -30.18 24.88
CA VAL A 366 1.92 -30.59 25.38
C VAL A 366 1.73 -32.09 25.21
N ARG A 367 1.22 -32.72 26.27
CA ARG A 367 0.74 -34.10 26.23
C ARG A 367 -0.77 -34.09 26.09
N PHE A 368 -1.28 -34.68 25.02
CA PHE A 368 -2.71 -34.84 24.80
C PHE A 368 -3.24 -36.10 25.49
N THR A 369 -4.53 -36.08 25.81
CA THR A 369 -5.24 -37.20 26.44
C THR A 369 -5.31 -38.44 25.55
N GLU A 370 -5.48 -38.26 24.23
CA GLU A 370 -5.46 -39.33 23.23
C GLU A 370 -4.15 -39.30 22.43
N ARG A 371 -3.55 -40.49 22.23
CA ARG A 371 -2.26 -40.64 21.52
C ARG A 371 -2.39 -40.76 20.00
N ALA A 372 -3.62 -40.97 19.49
CA ALA A 372 -3.87 -41.14 18.07
C ALA A 372 -4.38 -39.83 17.46
N GLY A 373 -3.68 -39.29 16.45
CA GLY A 373 -4.16 -38.12 15.71
C GLY A 373 -3.76 -36.76 16.27
N ASN A 374 -2.54 -36.63 16.84
CA ASN A 374 -2.03 -35.38 17.43
C ASN A 374 -2.15 -34.14 16.51
N GLY A 375 -2.13 -34.31 15.18
CA GLY A 375 -2.29 -33.20 14.23
C GLY A 375 -3.57 -32.39 14.46
N HIS A 376 -4.70 -33.06 14.70
CA HIS A 376 -5.97 -32.38 14.96
C HIS A 376 -5.94 -31.58 16.27
N TYR A 377 -5.38 -32.15 17.34
CA TYR A 377 -5.28 -31.47 18.63
C TYR A 377 -4.26 -30.33 18.62
N LEU A 378 -3.22 -30.41 17.80
CA LEU A 378 -2.27 -29.32 17.57
C LEU A 378 -2.96 -28.13 16.89
N GLU A 379 -3.72 -28.37 15.82
CA GLU A 379 -4.51 -27.32 15.16
C GLU A 379 -5.56 -26.72 16.11
N LEU A 380 -6.29 -27.57 16.84
CA LEU A 380 -7.30 -27.14 17.80
C LEU A 380 -6.69 -26.30 18.94
N LEU A 381 -5.52 -26.68 19.44
CA LEU A 381 -4.80 -25.93 20.45
C LEU A 381 -4.24 -24.62 19.90
N ASN A 382 -3.69 -24.62 18.69
CA ASN A 382 -3.23 -23.40 18.02
C ASN A 382 -4.37 -22.37 17.93
N ASP A 383 -5.53 -22.80 17.44
CA ASP A 383 -6.72 -21.95 17.33
C ASP A 383 -7.22 -21.49 18.70
N ALA A 384 -7.18 -22.36 19.72
CA ALA A 384 -7.59 -21.99 21.07
C ALA A 384 -6.68 -20.91 21.68
N ILE A 385 -5.36 -21.05 21.55
CA ILE A 385 -4.40 -20.05 22.04
C ILE A 385 -4.53 -18.75 21.24
N SER A 386 -4.64 -18.83 19.91
CA SER A 386 -4.85 -17.67 19.05
C SER A 386 -6.13 -16.92 19.44
N ARG A 387 -7.21 -17.65 19.69
CA ARG A 387 -8.48 -17.10 20.18
C ARG A 387 -8.31 -16.39 21.52
N PHE A 388 -7.61 -17.02 22.46
CA PHE A 388 -7.36 -16.48 23.80
C PHE A 388 -6.52 -15.18 23.77
N LEU A 389 -5.58 -15.07 22.82
CA LEU A 389 -4.72 -13.89 22.64
C LEU A 389 -5.35 -12.78 21.78
N THR A 390 -6.47 -13.04 21.09
CA THR A 390 -7.08 -12.08 20.16
C THR A 390 -7.88 -11.02 20.94
N PRO A 391 -7.49 -9.73 20.90
CA PRO A 391 -8.12 -8.69 21.73
C PRO A 391 -9.52 -8.28 21.28
N TRP A 392 -9.93 -8.68 20.07
CA TRP A 392 -11.21 -8.34 19.45
C TRP A 392 -12.33 -9.33 19.79
N GLN A 393 -12.04 -10.38 20.56
CA GLN A 393 -13.04 -11.39 20.92
C GLN A 393 -13.68 -11.09 22.27
N ASP A 394 -15.01 -10.90 22.25
CA ASP A 394 -15.78 -10.55 23.44
C ASP A 394 -16.04 -11.74 24.38
N SER A 395 -15.91 -12.98 23.89
CA SER A 395 -16.30 -14.19 24.63
C SER A 395 -15.25 -14.64 25.65
N GLU A 396 -13.97 -14.76 25.25
CA GLU A 396 -12.94 -15.44 26.07
C GLU A 396 -11.55 -14.82 25.84
N GLY A 397 -10.68 -14.86 26.86
CA GLY A 397 -9.27 -14.46 26.76
C GLY A 397 -8.93 -13.00 27.12
N TYR A 398 -7.82 -12.51 26.60
CA TYR A 398 -7.31 -11.15 26.82
C TYR A 398 -8.14 -10.12 26.05
N ARG A 399 -8.73 -9.15 26.77
CA ARG A 399 -9.59 -8.09 26.19
C ARG A 399 -8.94 -6.69 26.21
N THR A 400 -7.77 -6.60 26.82
CA THR A 400 -7.07 -5.34 27.02
C THR A 400 -6.41 -4.92 25.71
N HIS A 401 -6.88 -3.81 25.14
CA HIS A 401 -6.32 -3.30 23.88
C HIS A 401 -4.97 -2.59 24.12
N PHE A 402 -4.92 -1.66 25.09
CA PHE A 402 -3.72 -0.88 25.41
C PHE A 402 -3.28 -1.12 26.85
N GLY A 403 -1.97 -1.03 27.12
CA GLY A 403 -1.41 -1.27 28.45
C GLY A 403 -1.59 -2.72 28.90
N TRP A 404 -1.58 -3.65 27.95
CA TRP A 404 -1.70 -5.08 28.19
C TRP A 404 -0.47 -5.62 28.94
N CYS A 405 -0.66 -6.73 29.64
CA CYS A 405 0.39 -7.51 30.28
C CYS A 405 -0.05 -8.96 30.17
N ILE A 406 0.73 -9.74 29.42
CA ILE A 406 0.43 -11.15 29.19
C ILE A 406 1.28 -11.97 30.16
N ARG A 407 0.59 -12.61 31.10
CA ARG A 407 1.23 -13.38 32.15
C ARG A 407 1.32 -14.83 31.73
N GLN A 408 2.49 -15.42 31.93
CA GLN A 408 2.74 -16.82 31.58
C GLN A 408 1.71 -17.76 32.23
N HIS A 409 1.45 -17.58 33.52
CA HIS A 409 0.54 -18.44 34.27
C HIS A 409 -0.90 -18.42 33.77
N ASP A 410 -1.37 -17.29 33.22
CA ASP A 410 -2.75 -17.18 32.71
C ASP A 410 -2.93 -18.10 31.50
N ILE A 411 -1.93 -18.15 30.60
CA ILE A 411 -1.96 -19.01 29.41
C ILE A 411 -1.75 -20.47 29.80
N GLU A 412 -0.80 -20.76 30.68
CA GLU A 412 -0.58 -22.14 31.16
C GLU A 412 -1.84 -22.72 31.82
N ALA A 413 -2.50 -21.94 32.67
CA ALA A 413 -3.76 -22.34 33.31
C ALA A 413 -4.89 -22.52 32.28
N PHE A 414 -4.96 -21.66 31.27
CA PHE A 414 -5.91 -21.80 30.17
C PHE A 414 -5.68 -23.10 29.39
N ILE A 415 -4.44 -23.37 28.97
CA ILE A 415 -4.11 -24.59 28.21
C ILE A 415 -4.37 -25.84 29.06
N GLY A 416 -3.98 -25.81 30.34
CA GLY A 416 -4.19 -26.93 31.27
C GLY A 416 -5.66 -27.21 31.61
N ALA A 417 -6.56 -26.24 31.41
CA ALA A 417 -8.01 -26.42 31.61
C ALA A 417 -8.72 -27.07 30.41
N LEU A 418 -8.05 -27.20 29.26
CA LEU A 418 -8.63 -27.79 28.05
C LEU A 418 -8.83 -29.30 28.22
N PRO A 419 -10.01 -29.86 27.88
CA PRO A 419 -10.35 -31.25 28.19
C PRO A 419 -9.49 -32.28 27.47
N TYR A 420 -8.88 -31.88 26.34
CA TYR A 420 -8.00 -32.74 25.54
C TYR A 420 -6.52 -32.64 25.93
N VAL A 421 -6.14 -31.73 26.85
CA VAL A 421 -4.78 -31.55 27.33
C VAL A 421 -4.61 -32.27 28.68
N GLN A 422 -3.58 -33.12 28.78
CA GLN A 422 -3.25 -33.81 30.02
C GLN A 422 -2.19 -33.03 30.83
N TYR A 423 -1.18 -32.49 30.15
CA TYR A 423 -0.05 -31.80 30.79
C TYR A 423 0.64 -30.83 29.82
N VAL A 424 1.22 -29.76 30.36
CA VAL A 424 1.96 -28.72 29.62
C VAL A 424 3.32 -28.51 30.29
N SER A 425 4.38 -28.41 29.51
CA SER A 425 5.73 -28.11 29.97
C SER A 425 6.52 -27.34 28.90
N GLY A 426 7.77 -26.96 29.18
CA GLY A 426 8.65 -26.29 28.22
C GLY A 426 8.10 -24.94 27.75
N PHE A 427 7.34 -24.26 28.60
CA PHE A 427 6.58 -23.08 28.22
C PHE A 427 7.48 -21.84 28.11
N SER A 428 7.34 -21.12 27.00
CA SER A 428 7.87 -19.78 26.83
C SER A 428 6.98 -18.97 25.90
N MET A 429 7.16 -17.64 25.92
CA MET A 429 6.43 -16.74 25.04
C MET A 429 7.41 -15.82 24.33
N LEU A 430 7.15 -15.61 23.05
CA LEU A 430 7.91 -14.78 22.15
C LEU A 430 7.11 -13.55 21.79
N ARG A 431 7.70 -12.37 21.92
CA ARG A 431 7.15 -11.10 21.43
C ARG A 431 7.97 -10.62 20.24
N ILE A 432 7.29 -10.41 19.12
CA ILE A 432 7.87 -9.95 17.85
C ILE A 432 7.28 -8.58 17.53
N ALA A 433 8.13 -7.56 17.45
CA ALA A 433 7.71 -6.19 17.20
C ALA A 433 8.53 -5.57 16.07
N SER A 434 7.87 -4.89 15.13
CA SER A 434 8.56 -4.05 14.15
C SER A 434 9.12 -2.80 14.82
N VAL A 435 10.36 -2.44 14.48
CA VAL A 435 10.99 -1.20 14.91
C VAL A 435 11.15 -0.31 13.69
N THR A 436 10.55 0.87 13.75
CA THR A 436 10.88 1.92 12.79
C THR A 436 12.20 2.52 13.24
N ALA A 437 13.24 2.41 12.41
CA ALA A 437 14.52 3.03 12.69
C ALA A 437 14.30 4.55 12.88
N ALA A 438 14.48 5.03 14.10
CA ALA A 438 14.57 6.46 14.34
C ALA A 438 15.80 6.99 13.61
N GLU A 439 15.69 8.13 12.94
CA GLU A 439 16.85 8.83 12.39
C GLU A 439 17.88 9.03 13.51
N THR A 440 18.92 8.21 13.51
CA THR A 440 20.00 8.23 14.50
C THR A 440 20.84 9.48 14.31
N GLY A 441 20.47 10.56 15.02
CA GLY A 441 21.34 11.67 15.43
C GLY A 441 22.06 12.47 14.33
N PRO A 442 22.57 13.67 14.66
CA PRO A 442 23.35 14.48 13.73
C PRO A 442 24.77 13.90 13.62
N GLY A 443 24.97 12.89 12.76
CA GLY A 443 26.32 12.33 12.55
C GLY A 443 26.46 11.05 11.71
N GLY A 444 25.37 10.42 11.25
CA GLY A 444 25.42 9.22 10.41
C GLY A 444 25.26 9.55 8.91
N ALA A 445 26.20 9.09 8.08
CA ALA A 445 26.26 9.38 6.66
C ALA A 445 25.18 8.63 5.83
N HIS A 446 24.66 9.33 4.82
CA HIS A 446 23.90 8.89 3.63
C HIS A 446 22.55 8.17 3.79
N PRO A 447 21.43 8.77 3.31
CA PRO A 447 20.16 8.07 3.09
C PRO A 447 20.28 7.28 1.77
N GLY A 448 20.87 6.10 1.86
CA GLY A 448 21.13 5.26 0.70
C GLY A 448 21.24 3.81 1.10
N ALA A 449 20.25 3.28 1.81
CA ALA A 449 20.09 1.85 1.99
C ALA A 449 18.60 1.57 2.20
N THR A 450 18.06 0.74 1.31
CA THR A 450 16.78 0.01 1.38
C THR A 450 15.99 0.18 2.69
N GLY A 451 14.72 0.60 2.59
CA GLY A 451 13.75 0.64 3.69
C GLY A 451 13.45 -0.75 4.26
N MET A 452 14.46 -1.36 4.88
CA MET A 452 14.42 -2.67 5.48
C MET A 452 13.78 -2.50 6.85
N GLN A 453 12.57 -3.05 7.01
CA GLN A 453 11.90 -3.08 8.30
C GLN A 453 12.74 -3.89 9.27
N THR A 454 13.18 -3.27 10.36
CA THR A 454 13.87 -3.97 11.44
C THR A 454 12.84 -4.54 12.40
N PHE A 455 13.14 -5.70 12.98
CA PHE A 455 12.28 -6.36 13.95
C PHE A 455 13.08 -6.65 15.22
N THR A 456 12.39 -6.64 16.35
CA THR A 456 12.95 -7.04 17.65
C THR A 456 12.18 -8.23 18.18
N LEU A 457 12.93 -9.13 18.82
CA LEU A 457 12.43 -10.36 19.40
C LEU A 457 12.79 -10.41 20.88
N PHE A 458 11.77 -10.62 21.71
CA PHE A 458 11.91 -10.82 23.14
C PHE A 458 11.35 -12.19 23.50
N ASP A 459 12.09 -12.99 24.27
CA ASP A 459 11.74 -14.36 24.65
C ASP A 459 11.80 -14.48 26.18
N THR A 460 10.70 -14.94 26.81
CA THR A 460 10.63 -15.10 28.27
C THR A 460 11.57 -16.19 28.80
N ALA A 461 11.99 -17.13 27.97
CA ALA A 461 12.98 -18.16 28.35
C ALA A 461 14.42 -17.63 28.35
N ARG A 462 14.70 -16.48 27.72
CA ARG A 462 16.06 -15.91 27.63
C ARG A 462 16.39 -15.17 28.93
N GLN A 463 17.36 -15.68 29.70
CA GLN A 463 17.82 -14.97 30.89
C GLN A 463 18.51 -13.64 30.50
N PRO A 464 18.08 -12.50 31.04
CA PRO A 464 18.79 -11.24 30.84
C PRO A 464 20.18 -11.34 31.47
N GLY A 465 21.22 -10.92 30.77
CA GLY A 465 22.62 -10.94 31.23
C GLY A 465 22.94 -9.95 32.36
N GLY A 466 22.00 -9.67 33.27
CA GLY A 466 22.13 -8.70 34.36
C GLY A 466 21.22 -9.04 35.55
N ALA A 467 21.39 -8.30 36.66
CA ALA A 467 20.82 -8.55 37.99
C ALA A 467 19.27 -8.50 38.13
N ALA A 468 18.52 -8.53 37.02
CA ALA A 468 17.07 -8.64 37.04
C ALA A 468 16.66 -10.13 37.05
N GLY A 469 15.69 -10.49 37.90
CA GLY A 469 15.17 -11.87 37.97
C GLY A 469 14.54 -12.34 36.65
N PRO A 470 14.15 -13.62 36.55
CA PRO A 470 13.52 -14.17 35.35
C PRO A 470 12.23 -13.40 35.03
N GLN A 471 12.15 -12.87 33.79
CA GLN A 471 10.98 -12.16 33.31
C GLN A 471 10.03 -13.14 32.63
N THR A 472 9.03 -13.62 33.37
CA THR A 472 8.02 -14.58 32.87
C THR A 472 6.91 -13.91 32.08
N ASP A 473 6.68 -12.62 32.30
CA ASP A 473 5.56 -11.89 31.72
C ASP A 473 6.00 -11.05 30.51
N ILE A 474 5.17 -11.01 29.46
CA ILE A 474 5.38 -10.12 28.32
C ILE A 474 4.70 -8.79 28.58
N LEU A 475 5.50 -7.73 28.46
CA LEU A 475 5.07 -6.34 28.47
C LEU A 475 5.17 -5.74 27.05
N PRO A 476 4.37 -4.72 26.73
CA PRO A 476 4.44 -4.02 25.46
C PRO A 476 5.80 -3.34 25.26
N LEU A 477 6.32 -3.35 24.03
CA LEU A 477 7.48 -2.53 23.64
C LEU A 477 7.05 -1.08 23.48
N TYR A 478 5.95 -0.86 22.79
CA TYR A 478 5.33 0.44 22.62
C TYR A 478 4.15 0.56 23.60
N PRO A 479 4.09 1.58 24.47
CA PRO A 479 2.95 1.76 25.38
C PRO A 479 1.57 1.82 24.68
N TRP A 480 1.56 2.18 23.40
CA TRP A 480 0.39 2.28 22.54
C TRP A 480 0.22 1.11 21.56
N SER A 481 0.92 -0.01 21.80
CA SER A 481 0.71 -1.21 21.00
C SER A 481 -0.47 -2.05 21.47
N ILE A 482 -0.86 -2.96 20.58
CA ILE A 482 -1.85 -4.00 20.80
C ILE A 482 -1.18 -5.34 20.57
N ALA A 483 -1.31 -6.25 21.54
CA ALA A 483 -0.88 -7.63 21.38
C ALA A 483 -1.84 -8.39 20.46
N ILE A 484 -1.29 -9.13 19.51
CA ILE A 484 -2.03 -10.04 18.62
C ILE A 484 -1.34 -11.40 18.58
N PRO A 485 -2.05 -12.51 18.32
CA PRO A 485 -1.41 -13.80 18.15
C PRO A 485 -0.52 -13.84 16.90
N ALA A 486 0.56 -14.62 16.97
CA ALA A 486 1.23 -15.10 15.77
C ALA A 486 0.36 -16.13 15.04
N ALA A 487 0.53 -16.27 13.72
CA ALA A 487 -0.21 -17.22 12.89
C ALA A 487 -0.15 -18.67 13.40
N HIS A 488 1.06 -19.05 13.81
CA HIS A 488 1.35 -20.36 14.33
C HIS A 488 2.09 -20.25 15.66
N HIS A 489 1.60 -20.98 16.65
CA HIS A 489 2.27 -21.19 17.92
C HIS A 489 3.22 -22.39 17.82
N ALA A 490 4.35 -22.34 18.52
CA ALA A 490 5.34 -23.42 18.48
C ALA A 490 4.95 -24.50 19.50
N ILE A 491 4.05 -25.40 19.08
CA ILE A 491 3.50 -26.46 19.93
C ILE A 491 4.13 -27.79 19.53
N GLU A 492 4.74 -28.48 20.48
CA GLU A 492 5.30 -29.81 20.29
C GLU A 492 4.50 -30.85 21.09
N ALA A 493 3.98 -31.87 20.41
CA ALA A 493 3.28 -32.97 21.08
C ALA A 493 4.30 -33.96 21.67
N VAL A 494 4.23 -34.22 22.98
CA VAL A 494 5.11 -35.16 23.69
C VAL A 494 4.34 -36.33 24.31
N ASP A 495 4.93 -37.52 24.25
CA ASP A 495 4.35 -38.77 24.76
C ASP A 495 5.01 -39.26 26.07
N ASP A 496 5.97 -38.52 26.63
CA ASP A 496 6.59 -38.82 27.91
C ASP A 496 6.00 -37.98 29.06
N ASP A 497 6.36 -38.34 30.28
CA ASP A 497 5.93 -37.65 31.52
C ASP A 497 7.07 -36.76 32.06
N ARG A 498 7.93 -36.25 31.16
CA ARG A 498 9.05 -35.40 31.53
C ARG A 498 8.59 -33.96 31.64
N ASP A 499 9.05 -33.28 32.68
CA ASP A 499 8.92 -31.82 32.77
C ASP A 499 10.11 -31.18 32.06
N TYR A 500 9.81 -30.32 31.08
CA TYR A 500 10.80 -29.63 30.28
C TYR A 500 10.89 -28.17 30.74
N GLU A 501 12.11 -27.64 30.86
CA GLU A 501 12.29 -26.20 31.04
C GLU A 501 12.08 -25.45 29.72
N GLY A 502 11.61 -24.21 29.79
CA GLY A 502 11.49 -23.32 28.63
C GLY A 502 12.87 -23.05 28.03
N VAL A 503 13.05 -23.36 26.74
CA VAL A 503 14.33 -23.17 26.04
C VAL A 503 14.26 -21.91 25.18
N PRO A 504 15.26 -21.00 25.26
CA PRO A 504 15.33 -19.84 24.38
C PRO A 504 15.28 -20.23 22.90
N THR A 505 14.65 -19.38 22.11
CA THR A 505 14.52 -19.60 20.67
C THR A 505 15.90 -19.63 19.99
N THR A 506 16.16 -20.70 19.22
CA THR A 506 17.39 -20.91 18.45
C THR A 506 17.16 -20.78 16.96
N LEU A 507 18.19 -20.47 16.18
CA LEU A 507 18.11 -20.28 14.72
C LEU A 507 17.45 -21.45 13.97
N SER A 508 17.60 -22.69 14.46
CA SER A 508 16.98 -23.88 13.85
C SER A 508 15.47 -23.99 14.07
N GLN A 509 14.91 -23.19 14.97
CA GLN A 509 13.49 -23.18 15.32
C GLN A 509 12.77 -21.91 14.84
N LEU A 510 13.48 -21.06 14.08
CA LEU A 510 12.95 -19.83 13.51
C LEU A 510 12.45 -20.10 12.07
N GLU A 511 11.32 -19.49 11.74
CA GLU A 511 10.66 -19.61 10.44
C GLU A 511 10.89 -18.35 9.60
N ILE A 512 11.27 -18.55 8.33
CA ILE A 512 11.50 -17.46 7.39
C ILE A 512 10.18 -16.72 7.14
N GLY A 513 10.19 -15.40 7.33
CA GLY A 513 9.03 -14.54 7.12
C GLY A 513 8.16 -14.32 8.36
N THR A 514 8.42 -15.01 9.47
CA THR A 514 7.65 -14.84 10.73
C THR A 514 8.56 -14.52 11.91
N THR A 515 9.46 -15.44 12.30
CA THR A 515 10.30 -15.33 13.50
C THR A 515 11.79 -15.20 13.18
N PHE A 516 12.22 -15.57 11.97
CA PHE A 516 13.62 -15.45 11.53
C PHE A 516 13.97 -13.98 11.23
N ILE A 517 14.74 -13.37 12.14
CA ILE A 517 15.19 -11.97 12.04
C ILE A 517 16.72 -11.99 11.98
N ILE A 518 17.27 -11.36 10.94
CA ILE A 518 18.71 -11.15 10.80
C ILE A 518 19.05 -9.84 11.53
N SER A 519 19.87 -9.93 12.57
CA SER A 519 20.43 -8.76 13.24
C SER A 519 21.60 -8.20 12.42
N ASP A 520 21.65 -6.87 12.25
CA ASP A 520 22.79 -6.13 11.69
C ASP A 520 24.00 -6.05 12.64
N ASP A 521 24.00 -6.85 13.72
CA ASP A 521 25.17 -6.93 14.58
C ASP A 521 26.34 -7.51 13.77
N ASP A 522 27.28 -6.63 13.42
CA ASP A 522 28.62 -6.96 12.95
C ASP A 522 29.26 -7.89 14.00
N HIS A 523 29.13 -9.19 13.78
CA HIS A 523 30.05 -10.14 14.36
C HIS A 523 31.42 -9.86 13.71
N GLU A 524 32.19 -8.93 14.32
CA GLU A 524 33.63 -8.90 14.20
C GLU A 524 34.14 -10.32 14.44
N TRP A 525 34.46 -11.01 13.36
CA TRP A 525 35.21 -12.25 13.37
C TRP A 525 36.59 -11.94 13.99
N LYS A 526 36.70 -11.98 15.32
CA LYS A 526 38.00 -12.17 15.97
C LYS A 526 38.47 -13.59 15.63
N THR A 527 39.07 -13.75 14.46
CA THR A 527 40.03 -14.83 14.28
C THR A 527 41.27 -14.49 15.07
N ASP A 528 41.33 -15.00 16.30
CA ASP A 528 42.60 -15.35 16.88
C ASP A 528 43.22 -16.44 16.01
N ARG A 529 44.14 -16.04 15.12
CA ARG A 529 45.12 -16.97 14.57
C ARG A 529 46.12 -17.28 15.67
N PRO A 530 46.29 -18.53 16.11
CA PRO A 530 47.46 -18.89 16.91
C PRO A 530 48.71 -18.75 16.04
N ALA A 531 49.76 -18.16 16.61
CA ALA A 531 51.09 -18.00 16.03
C ALA A 531 51.83 -19.34 15.88
#